data_AF-A0AAP8PNX8-F1
#
_entry.id   AF-A0AAP8PNX8-F1
#
_cell.length_a   1.000
_cell.length_b   1.000
_cell.length_c   1.000
_cell.angle_alpha   90.00
_cell.angle_beta   90.00
_cell.angle_gamma   90.00
#
_symmetry.space_group_name_H-M   'P 1'
#
loop_
_entity.id
_entity.type
_entity.pdbx_description
1 polymer ?
#
loop_
_entity_poly.entity_id
_entity_poly.type
_entity_poly.pdbx_seq_one_letter_code
_entity_poly.pdbx_strand_id
1 'polypeptide(L)' 'MQELDTCKYVNLTNISLEWECLLVSKSEMVLDGVPNALINSWMRQGILEPFNEYNDEINFKTQDVWDALTAQNWCYES' A
#
# COMPACT_ATOMS: atom_id res chain seq x y z
N MET A 1 -7.20 -12.72 -26.13
CA MET A 1 -6.01 -12.10 -25.52
C MET A 1 -6.55 -10.93 -24.72
N GLN A 2 -6.75 -11.10 -23.42
CA GLN A 2 -7.38 -10.10 -22.57
C GLN A 2 -6.40 -8.96 -22.32
N GLU A 3 -6.91 -7.73 -22.37
CA GLU A 3 -6.21 -6.46 -22.26
C GLU A 3 -5.40 -6.39 -20.96
N LEU A 4 -4.07 -6.41 -21.08
CA LEU A 4 -3.11 -6.14 -19.99
C LEU A 4 -2.81 -4.63 -19.86
N ASP A 5 -3.54 -3.78 -20.58
CA ASP A 5 -3.16 -2.38 -20.88
C ASP A 5 -3.54 -1.33 -19.81
N THR A 6 -4.13 -1.71 -18.67
CA THR A 6 -4.57 -0.75 -17.63
C THR A 6 -3.89 -0.90 -16.27
N CYS A 7 -2.94 -1.82 -16.15
CA CYS A 7 -2.34 -2.18 -14.88
C CYS A 7 -1.14 -1.27 -14.56
N LYS A 8 -1.24 -0.44 -13.49
CA LYS A 8 -0.12 0.38 -12.99
C LYS A 8 0.71 -0.41 -11.98
N TYR A 9 2.02 -0.41 -12.19
CA TYR A 9 3.00 -1.14 -11.36
C TYR A 9 3.72 -0.20 -10.40
N VAL A 10 4.02 -0.67 -9.18
CA VAL A 10 4.87 0.04 -8.23
C VAL A 10 6.28 -0.54 -8.28
N ASN A 11 7.26 0.33 -8.51
CA ASN A 11 8.66 -0.06 -8.39
C ASN A 11 9.09 -0.02 -6.92
N LEU A 12 9.34 -1.19 -6.33
CA LEU A 12 9.76 -1.32 -4.93
C LEU A 12 11.08 -0.60 -4.62
N THR A 13 11.97 -0.41 -5.59
CA THR A 13 13.23 0.33 -5.37
C THR A 13 13.01 1.82 -5.12
N ASN A 14 11.81 2.32 -5.39
CA ASN A 14 11.45 3.73 -5.23
C ASN A 14 10.66 4.00 -3.94
N ILE A 15 10.38 2.97 -3.13
CA ILE A 15 9.68 3.11 -1.86
C ILE A 15 10.71 3.35 -0.75
N SER A 16 10.52 4.43 0.02
CA SER A 16 11.43 4.85 1.11
C SER A 16 10.91 4.55 2.52
N LEU A 17 9.89 3.69 2.66
CA LEU A 17 9.26 3.35 3.93
C LEU A 17 10.29 2.92 5.01
N GLU A 18 10.17 3.48 6.22
CA GLU A 18 10.97 3.10 7.38
C GLU A 18 10.45 1.80 8.01
N TRP A 19 11.01 0.66 7.58
CA TRP A 19 10.59 -0.67 8.04
C TRP A 19 10.89 -0.99 9.51
N GLU A 20 11.64 -0.13 10.20
CA GLU A 20 12.00 -0.28 11.62
C GLU A 20 10.86 0.14 12.57
N CYS A 21 9.88 0.90 12.07
CA CYS A 21 8.71 1.31 12.84
C CYS A 21 7.66 0.20 12.90
N LEU A 22 6.95 0.07 14.03
CA LEU A 22 5.87 -0.92 14.18
C LEU A 22 4.62 -0.57 13.36
N LEU A 23 4.36 0.73 13.21
CA LEU A 23 3.20 1.27 12.50
C LEU A 23 3.68 2.29 11.47
N VAL A 24 2.92 2.39 10.39
CA VAL A 24 3.04 3.44 9.39
C VAL A 24 1.66 3.97 9.04
N SER A 25 1.55 5.28 8.90
CA SER A 25 0.32 5.93 8.50
C SER A 25 0.11 5.87 6.97
N LYS A 26 -1.14 5.93 6.54
CA LYS A 26 -1.50 5.95 5.12
C LYS A 26 -0.87 7.14 4.41
N SER A 27 -0.83 8.30 5.06
CA SER A 27 -0.22 9.52 4.51
C SER A 27 1.30 9.36 4.35
N GLU A 28 2.00 8.77 5.32
CA GLU A 28 3.43 8.42 5.20
C GLU A 28 3.66 7.46 4.03
N MET A 29 2.86 6.40 3.89
CA MET A 29 2.96 5.48 2.76
C MET A 29 2.85 6.20 1.41
N VAL A 30 1.93 7.17 1.29
CA VAL A 30 1.77 7.98 0.07
C VAL A 30 2.96 8.89 -0.16
N LEU A 31 3.49 9.51 0.89
CA LEU A 31 4.71 10.33 0.82
C LEU A 31 5.93 9.50 0.39
N ASP A 32 6.02 8.26 0.86
CA ASP A 32 7.06 7.29 0.51
C ASP A 32 6.84 6.57 -0.83
N GLY A 33 5.85 7.01 -1.61
CA GLY A 33 5.67 6.58 -2.99
C GLY A 33 4.73 5.39 -3.19
N VAL A 34 4.04 4.92 -2.15
CA VAL A 34 2.96 3.93 -2.29
C VAL A 34 1.70 4.64 -2.78
N PRO A 35 1.17 4.35 -3.98
CA PRO A 35 0.02 5.06 -4.51
C PRO A 35 -1.23 4.88 -3.64
N ASN A 36 -1.94 5.98 -3.34
CA ASN A 36 -3.18 5.93 -2.55
C ASN A 36 -4.21 4.94 -3.13
N ALA A 37 -4.31 4.85 -4.46
CA ALA A 37 -5.21 3.92 -5.13
C ALA A 37 -4.83 2.44 -4.88
N LEU A 38 -3.53 2.12 -4.77
CA LEU A 38 -3.06 0.78 -4.41
C LEU A 38 -3.41 0.44 -2.96
N ILE A 39 -3.18 1.37 -2.03
CA ILE A 39 -3.54 1.19 -0.61
C ILE A 39 -5.04 0.91 -0.48
N ASN A 40 -5.87 1.72 -1.15
CA ASN A 40 -7.32 1.53 -1.16
C ASN A 40 -7.73 0.19 -1.81
N SER A 41 -7.01 -0.26 -2.83
CA SER A 41 -7.23 -1.56 -3.47
C SER A 41 -6.95 -2.71 -2.52
N TRP A 42 -5.82 -2.67 -1.80
CA TRP A 42 -5.49 -3.68 -0.78
C TRP A 42 -6.53 -3.72 0.33
N MET A 43 -6.98 -2.56 0.81
CA MET A 43 -8.05 -2.48 1.82
C MET A 43 -9.36 -3.08 1.31
N ARG A 44 -9.78 -2.77 0.08
CA ARG A 44 -11.02 -3.30 -0.51
C ARG A 44 -10.96 -4.82 -0.70
N GLN A 45 -9.79 -5.36 -1.02
CA GLN A 45 -9.56 -6.78 -1.24
C GLN A 45 -9.31 -7.56 0.07
N GLY A 46 -9.21 -6.88 1.22
CA GLY A 46 -8.87 -7.51 2.50
C GLY A 46 -7.41 -7.99 2.59
N ILE A 47 -6.52 -7.43 1.77
CA ILE A 47 -5.08 -7.73 1.77
C ILE A 47 -4.37 -6.93 2.86
N LEU A 48 -4.83 -5.70 3.10
CA LEU A 48 -4.29 -4.81 4.11
C LEU A 48 -5.43 -4.29 4.98
N GLU A 49 -5.36 -4.55 6.29
CA GLU A 49 -6.38 -4.13 7.25
C GLU A 49 -5.85 -2.97 8.10
N PRO A 50 -6.66 -1.93 8.37
CA PRO A 50 -6.33 -0.88 9.33
C PRO A 50 -5.97 -1.47 10.69
N PHE A 51 -4.86 -1.03 11.27
CA PHE A 51 -4.51 -1.34 12.65
C PHE A 51 -5.26 -0.42 13.62
N ASN A 52 -5.27 0.89 13.32
CA ASN A 52 -6.07 1.88 14.03
C ASN A 52 -6.42 3.06 13.13
N GLU A 53 -7.47 3.78 13.52
CA GLU A 53 -7.92 5.01 12.88
C GLU A 53 -8.04 6.09 13.97
N TYR A 54 -7.33 7.21 13.78
CA TYR A 54 -7.34 8.33 14.73
C TYR A 54 -7.06 9.65 14.01
N ASN A 55 -7.83 10.69 14.32
CA ASN A 55 -7.69 12.02 13.70
C ASN A 55 -7.63 11.99 12.16
N ASP A 56 -8.57 11.26 11.54
CA ASP A 56 -8.64 11.08 10.08
C ASP A 56 -7.43 10.39 9.43
N GLU A 57 -6.52 9.85 10.23
CA GLU A 57 -5.37 9.07 9.79
C GLU A 57 -5.61 7.58 10.04
N ILE A 58 -5.30 6.76 9.03
CA ILE A 58 -5.35 5.30 9.12
C ILE A 58 -3.91 4.82 9.25
N ASN A 59 -3.60 4.05 10.31
CA ASN A 59 -2.29 3.42 10.41
C ASN A 59 -2.39 1.91 10.22
N PHE A 60 -1.32 1.36 9.67
CA PHE A 60 -1.15 -0.04 9.37
C PHE A 60 0.08 -0.56 10.10
N LYS A 61 0.13 -1.87 10.36
CA LYS A 61 1.40 -2.46 10.77
C LYS A 61 2.33 -2.46 9.58
N THR A 62 3.56 -2.03 9.81
CA THR A 62 4.59 -1.96 8.78
C THR A 62 4.86 -3.34 8.16
N GLN A 63 4.76 -4.42 8.94
CA GLN A 63 4.86 -5.79 8.42
C GLN A 63 3.73 -6.14 7.44
N ASP A 64 2.48 -5.77 7.76
CA ASP A 64 1.33 -6.07 6.89
C ASP A 64 1.46 -5.33 5.55
N VAL A 65 2.02 -4.11 5.58
CA VAL A 65 2.34 -3.32 4.37
C VAL A 65 3.44 -4.00 3.54
N TRP A 66 4.50 -4.52 4.19
CA TRP A 66 5.55 -5.27 3.51
C TRP A 66 5.00 -6.53 2.84
N ASP A 67 4.15 -7.27 3.55
CA ASP A 67 3.52 -8.49 3.05
C ASP A 67 2.59 -8.17 1.86
N ALA A 68 1.83 -7.07 1.92
CA ALA A 68 1.01 -6.60 0.81
C ALA A 68 1.86 -6.22 -0.42
N LEU A 69 2.98 -5.53 -0.24
CA LEU A 69 3.92 -5.17 -1.31
C LEU A 69 4.58 -6.38 -1.96
N THR A 70 4.90 -7.41 -1.18
CA THR A 70 5.52 -8.63 -1.70
C THR A 70 4.51 -9.57 -2.36
N ALA A 71 3.25 -9.60 -1.88
CA ALA A 71 2.19 -10.44 -2.44
C ALA A 71 1.47 -9.82 -3.66
N GLN A 72 1.20 -8.50 -3.64
CA GLN A 72 0.42 -7.81 -4.68
C GLN A 72 0.92 -6.37 -4.94
N ASN A 73 2.15 -6.19 -5.44
CA ASN A 73 2.60 -4.90 -6.01
C ASN A 73 2.10 -4.61 -7.45
N TRP A 74 1.31 -5.51 -8.04
CA TRP A 74 1.27 -5.70 -9.48
C TRP A 74 0.15 -4.94 -10.19
N CYS A 75 -1.01 -4.69 -9.55
CA CYS A 75 -2.15 -4.11 -10.26
C CYS A 75 -3.09 -3.28 -9.37
N TYR A 76 -3.25 -2.00 -9.68
CA TYR A 76 -4.32 -1.16 -9.15
C TYR A 76 -4.88 -0.25 -10.24
N GLU A 77 -6.18 0.02 -10.16
CA GLU A 77 -6.88 0.99 -11.02
C GLU A 77 -6.72 2.39 -10.42
N SER A 78 -6.46 3.40 -11.27
CA SER A 78 -6.24 4.79 -10.85
C SER A 78 -7.48 5.66 -10.93
#